data_AF-A0A970RPH1-F1
#
_entry.id   AF-A0A970RPH1-F1
#
_cell.length_a   1.000
_cell.length_b   1.000
_cell.length_c   1.000
_cell.angle_alpha   90.00
_cell.angle_beta   90.00
_cell.angle_gamma   90.00
#
_symmetry.space_group_name_H-M   'P 1'
#
loop_
_entity.id
_entity.type
_entity.pdbx_description
1 polymer ?
#
loop_
_entity_poly.entity_id
_entity_poly.type
_entity_poly.pdbx_seq_one_letter_code
_entity_poly.pdbx_strand_id
1 'polypeptide(L)'
;MIPKDGFSDKEQIELAEFCKHLKKLGAKILISNSDPQNINSEDMFFDDLYDSFNIVRVLAKRYINCNSQKRGAVKELLISSDFN
;
A
#
# COMPACT_ATOMS: atom_id res chain seq x y z
N MET A 1 -14.51 -9.72 -8.64
CA MET A 1 -13.68 -10.66 -9.41
C MET A 1 -12.27 -10.59 -8.84
N ILE A 2 -11.86 -11.60 -8.06
CA ILE A 2 -10.50 -11.74 -7.53
C ILE A 2 -9.74 -12.65 -8.52
N PRO A 3 -8.49 -12.36 -8.88
CA PRO A 3 -7.69 -13.25 -9.72
C PRO A 3 -7.53 -14.60 -9.02
N LYS A 4 -7.79 -15.70 -9.75
CA LYS A 4 -7.26 -17.01 -9.40
C LYS A 4 -5.72 -16.87 -9.44
N ASP A 5 -5.04 -17.08 -8.32
CA ASP A 5 -3.59 -16.90 -8.08
C ASP A 5 -3.10 -15.50 -7.63
N GLY A 6 -3.93 -14.72 -6.93
CA GLY A 6 -3.58 -13.36 -6.45
C GLY A 6 -3.12 -13.27 -4.99
N PHE A 7 -2.36 -12.20 -4.68
CA PHE A 7 -2.03 -11.76 -3.32
C PHE A 7 -3.29 -11.16 -2.66
N SER A 8 -3.93 -11.90 -1.78
CA SER A 8 -5.21 -11.53 -1.15
C SER A 8 -5.01 -10.76 0.15
N ASP A 9 -6.11 -10.34 0.78
CA ASP A 9 -6.10 -9.67 2.09
C ASP A 9 -5.36 -10.48 3.15
N LYS A 10 -5.43 -11.82 3.07
CA LYS A 10 -4.68 -12.70 3.97
C LYS A 10 -3.17 -12.51 3.82
N GLU A 11 -2.66 -12.56 2.59
CA GLU A 11 -1.22 -12.35 2.34
C GLU A 11 -0.80 -10.90 2.66
N GLN A 12 -1.69 -9.91 2.50
CA GLN A 12 -1.45 -8.53 2.95
C GLN A 12 -1.30 -8.43 4.48
N ILE A 13 -2.14 -9.13 5.24
CA ILE A 13 -2.04 -9.22 6.71
C ILE A 13 -0.73 -9.88 7.11
N GLU A 14 -0.38 -11.01 6.49
CA GLU A 14 0.88 -11.73 6.77
C GLU A 14 2.11 -10.86 6.48
N LEU A 15 2.09 -10.10 5.39
CA LEU A 15 3.14 -9.13 5.07
C LEU A 15 3.24 -8.01 6.11
N ALA A 16 2.10 -7.46 6.55
CA ALA A 16 2.09 -6.40 7.57
C ALA A 16 2.71 -6.89 8.89
N GLU A 17 2.36 -8.10 9.32
CA GLU A 17 2.94 -8.72 10.52
C GLU A 17 4.44 -8.99 10.37
N PHE A 18 4.88 -9.46 9.20
CA PHE A 18 6.30 -9.63 8.89
C PHE A 18 7.06 -8.29 8.96
N CYS A 19 6.50 -7.22 8.40
CA CYS A 19 7.08 -5.89 8.48
C CYS A 19 7.13 -5.36 9.92
N LYS A 20 6.08 -5.58 10.73
CA LYS A 20 6.09 -5.25 12.16
C LYS A 20 7.20 -6.00 12.90
N HIS A 21 7.41 -7.27 12.59
CA HIS A 21 8.51 -8.06 13.15
C HIS A 21 9.89 -7.48 12.77
N LEU A 22 10.12 -7.20 11.49
CA LEU A 22 11.37 -6.60 11.02
C LEU A 22 11.64 -5.21 11.63
N LYS A 23 10.60 -4.37 11.78
CA LYS A 23 10.70 -3.07 12.45
C LYS A 23 11.18 -3.24 13.90
N LYS A 24 10.65 -4.23 14.64
CA LYS A 24 11.09 -4.54 16.01
C LYS A 24 12.56 -4.97 16.09
N LEU A 25 13.11 -5.54 15.02
CA LEU A 25 14.54 -5.87 14.91
C LEU A 25 15.41 -4.68 14.50
N GLY A 26 14.84 -3.49 14.30
CA GLY A 26 15.55 -2.28 13.90
C GLY A 26 15.75 -2.13 12.39
N ALA A 27 15.05 -2.91 11.56
CA ALA A 27 15.10 -2.75 10.12
C ALA A 27 14.33 -1.50 9.66
N LYS A 28 14.89 -0.81 8.66
CA LYS A 28 14.21 0.29 7.96
C LYS A 28 13.39 -0.27 6.81
N ILE A 29 12.09 0.01 6.82
CA ILE A 29 11.12 -0.56 5.87
C ILE A 29 10.46 0.57 5.09
N LEU A 30 10.30 0.35 3.80
CA LEU A 30 9.47 1.16 2.90
C LEU A 30 8.63 0.23 2.03
N ILE A 31 7.31 0.42 2.06
CA ILE A 31 6.34 -0.34 1.27
C ILE A 31 5.61 0.63 0.35
N SER A 32 5.43 0.24 -0.91
CA SER A 32 4.64 0.97 -1.89
C SER A 32 3.42 0.15 -2.27
N ASN A 33 2.24 0.77 -2.27
CA ASN A 33 1.01 0.13 -2.72
C ASN A 33 0.04 1.14 -3.36
N SER A 34 -0.97 0.68 -4.10
CA SER A 34 -2.03 1.57 -4.57
C SER A 34 -3.00 1.90 -3.45
N ASP A 35 -3.46 3.16 -3.41
CA ASP A 35 -4.43 3.61 -2.41
C ASP A 35 -5.81 3.01 -2.74
N PRO A 36 -6.42 2.18 -1.86
CA PRO A 36 -7.75 1.63 -2.09
C PRO A 36 -8.82 2.74 -2.13
N GLN A 37 -8.51 3.92 -1.57
CA GLN A 37 -9.36 5.11 -1.66
C GLN A 37 -9.52 5.68 -3.07
N ASN A 38 -8.75 5.20 -4.04
CA ASN A 38 -9.03 5.47 -5.45
C ASN A 38 -10.35 4.81 -5.93
N ILE A 39 -10.81 3.75 -5.25
CA ILE A 39 -12.04 3.01 -5.58
C ILE A 39 -13.13 3.29 -4.55
N ASN A 40 -12.78 3.26 -3.26
CA ASN A 40 -13.70 3.51 -2.15
C ASN A 40 -13.06 4.43 -1.12
N SER A 41 -13.51 5.68 -1.02
CA SER A 41 -12.90 6.70 -0.16
C SER A 41 -12.85 6.33 1.33
N GLU A 42 -13.74 5.44 1.78
CA GLU A 42 -13.82 4.99 3.17
C GLU A 42 -13.02 3.71 3.44
N ASP A 43 -12.29 3.20 2.45
CA ASP A 43 -11.43 2.03 2.63
C ASP A 43 -10.15 2.42 3.39
N MET A 44 -10.09 1.95 4.63
CA MET A 44 -9.00 2.20 5.59
C MET A 44 -8.11 0.97 5.79
N PHE A 45 -8.21 -0.06 4.94
CA PHE A 45 -7.54 -1.35 5.14
C PHE A 45 -6.04 -1.23 5.43
N PHE A 46 -5.31 -0.43 4.64
CA PHE A 46 -3.87 -0.25 4.86
C PHE A 46 -3.56 0.66 6.05
N ASP A 47 -4.43 1.61 6.37
CA ASP A 47 -4.29 2.47 7.54
C ASP A 47 -4.38 1.64 8.83
N ASP A 48 -5.30 0.67 8.86
CA ASP A 48 -5.48 -0.24 9.99
C ASP A 48 -4.32 -1.26 10.10
N LEU A 49 -3.89 -1.85 8.98
CA LEU A 49 -2.79 -2.84 9.00
C LEU A 49 -1.46 -2.25 9.44
N TYR A 50 -1.21 -0.99 9.07
CA TYR A 50 0.05 -0.28 9.26
C TYR A 50 -0.11 0.93 10.20
N ASP A 51 -1.02 0.84 11.16
CA ASP A 51 -1.32 1.87 12.19
C ASP A 51 -0.09 2.43 12.93
N SER A 52 0.94 1.60 13.07
CA SER A 52 2.20 1.85 13.76
C SER A 52 3.33 2.27 12.81
N PHE A 53 3.01 2.51 11.54
CA PHE A 53 3.90 3.01 10.49
C PHE A 53 3.42 4.40 10.03
N ASN A 54 4.25 5.05 9.23
CA ASN A 54 3.92 6.34 8.64
C ASN A 54 3.38 6.11 7.25
N ILE A 55 2.17 6.59 6.99
CA ILE A 55 1.50 6.41 5.69
C ILE A 55 1.40 7.76 5.00
N VAL A 56 2.03 7.87 3.84
CA VAL A 56 1.97 9.05 2.97
C VAL A 56 1.23 8.70 1.69
N ARG A 57 0.19 9.46 1.38
CA ARG A 57 -0.53 9.37 0.11
C ARG A 57 0.07 10.34 -0.89
N VAL A 58 0.57 9.83 -2.01
CA VAL A 58 1.18 10.63 -3.08
C VAL A 58 0.40 10.51 -4.37
N LEU A 59 0.28 11.62 -5.12
CA LEU A 59 -0.30 11.59 -6.46
C LEU A 59 0.77 11.14 -7.47
N ALA A 60 0.64 9.92 -7.99
CA ALA A 60 1.51 9.40 -9.04
C ALA A 60 0.83 9.54 -10.40
N LYS A 61 1.51 10.18 -11.36
CA LYS A 61 1.03 10.27 -12.75
C LYS A 61 1.42 9.00 -13.50
N ARG A 62 0.45 8.13 -13.80
CA ARG A 62 0.70 6.93 -14.63
C ARG A 62 0.70 7.30 -16.11
N TYR A 63 1.83 7.85 -16.60
CA TYR A 63 2.00 8.16 -18.03
C TYR A 63 2.05 6.89 -18.91
N ILE A 64 2.55 5.77 -18.36
CA ILE A 64 2.70 4.50 -19.07
C ILE A 64 1.77 3.47 -18.40
N ASN A 65 0.48 3.51 -18.76
CA ASN A 65 -0.45 2.40 -18.46
C ASN A 65 -0.82 1.70 -19.78
N CYS A 66 -0.82 0.36 -19.76
CA CYS A 66 -1.20 -0.48 -20.90
C CYS A 66 -2.67 -0.25 -21.31
N ASN A 67 -3.52 0.16 -20.36
CA ASN A 67 -4.85 0.67 -20.64
C ASN A 67 -4.84 2.20 -20.69
N SER A 68 -5.06 2.76 -21.87
CA SER A 68 -5.07 4.22 -22.08
C SER A 68 -6.15 4.95 -21.29
N GLN A 69 -7.27 4.30 -20.98
CA GLN A 69 -8.36 4.90 -20.18
C GLN A 69 -8.01 5.02 -18.69
N LYS A 70 -6.99 4.28 -18.21
CA LYS A 70 -6.50 4.35 -16.83
C LYS A 70 -5.28 5.28 -16.70
N ARG A 71 -4.93 6.04 -17.74
CA ARG A 71 -3.89 7.07 -17.68
C ARG A 71 -4.45 8.30 -16.99
N GLY A 72 -3.84 8.69 -15.87
CA GLY A 72 -4.28 9.77 -15.00
C GLY A 72 -3.42 9.82 -13.73
N ALA A 73 -3.65 10.82 -12.88
CA ALA A 73 -3.08 10.82 -11.54
C ALA A 73 -3.89 9.87 -10.65
N VAL A 74 -3.21 8.91 -10.01
CA VAL A 74 -3.82 8.04 -8.99
C VAL A 74 -3.09 8.26 -7.67
N LYS A 75 -3.78 8.05 -6.56
CA LYS A 75 -3.14 8.05 -5.25
C LYS A 75 -2.39 6.73 -5.04
N GLU A 76 -1.14 6.82 -4.64
CA GLU A 76 -0.34 5.68 -4.18
C GLU A 76 0.01 5.90 -2.70
N LEU A 77 0.23 4.82 -1.98
CA LEU A 77 0.65 4.77 -0.59
C LEU A 77 2.15 4.51 -0.51
N LEU A 78 2.84 5.31 0.30
CA LEU A 78 4.18 5.04 0.81
C LEU A 78 4.08 4.82 2.32
N ILE A 79 4.46 3.62 2.77
CA ILE A 79 4.36 3.20 4.17
C ILE A 79 5.77 2.99 4.70
N SER A 80 6.22 3.77 5.68
CA SER A 80 7.59 3.70 6.23
C SER A 80 7.63 3.38 7.72
N SER A 81 8.66 2.63 8.14
CA SER A 81 8.85 2.29 9.56
C SER A 81 9.33 3.47 10.42
N ASP A 82 10.03 4.44 9.80
CA ASP A 82 10.68 5.58 10.45
C ASP A 82 10.28 6.92 9.81
N PHE A 83 10.30 7.98 10.61
CA PHE A 83 10.52 9.35 10.17
C PHE A 83 12.01 9.65 10.43
N ASN A 84 12.77 9.94 9.39
CA ASN A 84 13.93 10.81 9.58
C ASN A 84 13.44 12.24 9.48
#